data_AF-A0A3N7ZAU4-F1
#
_entry.id   AF-A0A3N7ZAU4-F1
#
_cell.length_a   1.000
_cell.length_b   1.000
_cell.length_c   1.000
_cell.angle_alpha   90.00
_cell.angle_beta   90.00
_cell.angle_gamma   90.00
#
_symmetry.space_group_name_H-M   'P 1'
#
loop_
_entity.id
_entity.type
_entity.pdbx_description
1 polymer ?
#
loop_
_entity_poly.entity_id
_entity_poly.type
_entity_poly.pdbx_seq_one_letter_code
_entity_poly.pdbx_strand_id
1 'polypeptide(L)'
;MTVLDTENQSLSDALERARAFLALHPRKRAADEWCRYLRQDRDSRTFFDARPITRTTMFSVKVAEEVAKAYLACSDTREAQIAPTGAQVRALQATASALEAKLDSAGSWLIAEGSSPAFREPLRRLREEPSQMAPRTAGRLPQGDRRAFVLRLAHSLYALSAGFPTKFLMVATVLGWEETSDRTIRQILSSEAREAIAARVEADRAASIDSESVAHRLISRVSVNPVSSGAGVVDNRPDYDKLADALRMLGTLTNRTAATVMVGTLTDLADEFGFEPPPMD
;
A
#
# COMPACT_ATOMS: atom_id res chain seq x y z
N MET A 1 24.04 -20.69 17.86
CA MET A 1 22.78 -20.31 18.53
C MET A 1 22.42 -18.90 18.10
N THR A 2 21.75 -18.78 16.96
CA THR A 2 21.46 -17.51 16.25
C THR A 2 20.02 -17.10 16.57
N VAL A 3 19.88 -16.10 17.44
CA VAL A 3 18.59 -15.58 17.93
C VAL A 3 18.12 -14.43 17.03
N LEU A 4 17.92 -14.70 15.73
CA LEU A 4 17.45 -13.68 14.77
C LEU A 4 16.22 -14.10 13.93
N ASP A 5 15.80 -15.37 13.99
CA ASP A 5 14.63 -15.87 13.24
C ASP A 5 13.48 -16.28 14.18
N THR A 6 13.03 -15.36 15.04
CA THR A 6 11.61 -15.40 15.42
C THR A 6 10.86 -14.61 14.37
N GLU A 7 10.47 -15.29 13.30
CA GLU A 7 9.43 -14.83 12.37
C GLU A 7 8.30 -14.23 13.20
N ASN A 8 7.90 -13.00 12.89
CA ASN A 8 6.79 -12.35 13.57
C ASN A 8 5.51 -13.11 13.22
N GLN A 9 5.14 -14.10 14.04
CA GLN A 9 4.00 -15.00 13.80
C GLN A 9 2.72 -14.21 13.52
N SER A 10 2.47 -13.14 14.27
CA SER A 10 1.31 -12.27 14.07
C SER A 10 1.30 -11.62 12.69
N LEU A 11 2.47 -11.21 12.17
CA LEU A 11 2.59 -10.71 10.80
C LEU A 11 2.38 -11.81 9.76
N SER A 12 2.91 -13.01 9.98
CA SER A 12 2.68 -14.17 9.10
C SER A 12 1.19 -14.53 9.02
N ASP A 13 0.53 -14.60 10.17
CA ASP A 13 -0.91 -14.87 10.26
C ASP A 13 -1.74 -13.77 9.59
N ALA A 14 -1.36 -12.50 9.79
CA ALA A 14 -2.01 -11.36 9.13
C ALA A 14 -1.84 -11.41 7.60
N LEU A 15 -0.65 -11.80 7.11
CA LEU A 15 -0.40 -11.98 5.68
C LEU A 15 -1.23 -13.13 5.10
N GLU A 16 -1.31 -14.26 5.79
CA GLU A 16 -2.13 -15.39 5.36
C GLU A 16 -3.61 -15.03 5.31
N ARG A 17 -4.13 -14.37 6.36
CA ARG A 17 -5.51 -13.87 6.39
C ARG A 17 -5.77 -12.85 5.29
N ALA A 18 -4.83 -11.95 5.00
CA ALA A 18 -4.93 -11.00 3.89
C ALA A 18 -5.02 -11.70 2.53
N ARG A 19 -4.20 -12.74 2.28
CA ARG A 19 -4.27 -13.55 1.05
C ARG A 19 -5.60 -14.28 0.95
N ALA A 20 -6.03 -14.93 2.02
CA ALA A 20 -7.30 -15.65 2.07
C ALA A 20 -8.48 -14.71 1.80
N PHE A 21 -8.51 -13.54 2.42
CA PHE A 21 -9.55 -12.52 2.20
C PHE A 21 -9.61 -12.06 0.74
N LEU A 22 -8.46 -11.76 0.13
CA LEU A 22 -8.42 -11.33 -1.27
C LEU A 22 -8.76 -12.46 -2.25
N ALA A 23 -8.54 -13.73 -1.88
CA ALA A 23 -8.95 -14.88 -2.68
C ALA A 23 -10.47 -15.15 -2.64
N LEU A 24 -11.19 -14.60 -1.65
CA LEU A 24 -12.65 -14.72 -1.60
C LEU A 24 -13.31 -13.96 -2.75
N HIS A 25 -14.42 -14.51 -3.24
CA HIS A 25 -15.31 -13.82 -4.17
C HIS A 25 -15.81 -12.50 -3.55
N PRO A 26 -15.89 -11.37 -4.30
CA PRO A 26 -16.30 -10.07 -3.78
C PRO A 26 -17.58 -10.11 -2.92
N ARG A 27 -18.60 -10.83 -3.39
CA ARG A 27 -19.87 -11.07 -2.66
C ARG A 27 -19.72 -11.73 -1.28
N LYS A 28 -18.69 -12.54 -1.07
CA LYS A 28 -18.42 -13.23 0.21
C LYS A 28 -17.54 -12.41 1.15
N ARG A 29 -16.77 -11.44 0.64
CA ARG A 29 -15.85 -10.59 1.44
C ARG A 29 -16.57 -9.79 2.53
N ALA A 30 -17.80 -9.36 2.29
CA ALA A 30 -18.59 -8.62 3.27
C ALA A 30 -18.89 -9.42 4.55
N ALA A 31 -19.02 -10.74 4.43
CA ALA A 31 -19.30 -11.65 5.54
C ALA A 31 -18.03 -12.23 6.17
N ASP A 32 -16.85 -11.89 5.63
CA ASP A 32 -15.59 -12.41 6.15
C ASP A 32 -15.22 -11.76 7.50
N GLU A 33 -14.53 -12.52 8.34
CA GLU A 33 -14.07 -12.03 9.65
C GLU A 33 -13.13 -10.84 9.57
N TRP A 34 -12.28 -10.77 8.53
CA TRP A 34 -11.37 -9.66 8.30
C TRP A 34 -12.12 -8.34 8.10
N CYS A 35 -13.10 -8.34 7.20
CA CYS A 35 -13.95 -7.18 6.94
C CYS A 35 -14.78 -6.81 8.18
N ARG A 36 -15.31 -7.81 8.89
CA ARG A 36 -16.10 -7.60 10.10
C ARG A 36 -15.28 -6.98 11.22
N TYR A 37 -14.07 -7.50 11.46
CA TYR A 37 -13.14 -7.00 12.47
C TYR A 37 -12.84 -5.52 12.25
N LEU A 38 -12.40 -5.16 11.04
CA LEU A 38 -12.06 -3.77 10.71
C LEU A 38 -13.26 -2.82 10.83
N ARG A 39 -14.46 -3.25 10.44
CA ARG A 39 -15.67 -2.42 10.49
C ARG A 39 -16.23 -2.27 11.89
N GLN A 40 -16.26 -3.34 12.68
CA GLN A 40 -16.98 -3.41 13.95
C GLN A 40 -16.12 -3.05 15.17
N ASP A 41 -14.80 -2.92 15.00
CA ASP A 41 -13.92 -2.48 16.07
C ASP A 41 -14.34 -1.09 16.63
N ARG A 42 -14.31 -0.95 17.96
CA ARG A 42 -14.77 0.24 18.68
C ARG A 42 -14.10 1.53 18.17
N ASP A 43 -12.82 1.46 17.88
CA ASP A 43 -12.01 2.60 17.46
C ASP A 43 -12.10 2.87 15.94
N SER A 44 -12.72 1.95 15.19
CA SER A 44 -12.92 2.03 13.74
C SER A 44 -14.35 2.42 13.35
N ARG A 45 -15.36 2.08 14.16
CA ARG A 45 -16.79 2.34 13.84
C ARG A 45 -17.09 3.78 13.46
N THR A 46 -16.46 4.76 14.14
CA THR A 46 -16.68 6.18 13.84
C THR A 46 -16.26 6.56 12.41
N PHE A 47 -15.26 5.88 11.83
CA PHE A 47 -14.86 6.09 10.45
C PHE A 47 -15.95 5.64 9.47
N PHE A 48 -16.46 4.43 9.66
CA PHE A 48 -17.50 3.86 8.80
C PHE A 48 -18.85 4.55 9.00
N ASP A 49 -19.17 4.98 10.22
CA ASP A 49 -20.45 5.59 10.55
C ASP A 49 -20.50 7.12 10.30
N ALA A 50 -19.36 7.74 9.94
CA ALA A 50 -19.25 9.19 9.78
C ALA A 50 -20.14 9.76 8.66
N ARG A 51 -20.25 9.08 7.52
CA ARG A 51 -20.97 9.57 6.34
C ARG A 51 -21.85 8.47 5.72
N PRO A 52 -22.94 8.82 5.00
CA PRO A 52 -23.79 7.82 4.35
C PRO A 52 -23.03 6.87 3.43
N ILE A 53 -22.09 7.40 2.64
CA ILE A 53 -21.28 6.60 1.71
C ILE A 53 -20.34 5.61 2.44
N THR A 54 -19.81 6.00 3.60
CA THR A 54 -18.88 5.16 4.38
C THR A 54 -19.60 4.06 5.17
N ARG A 55 -20.92 4.20 5.39
CA ARG A 55 -21.76 3.18 6.06
C ARG A 55 -22.07 1.98 5.18
N THR A 56 -21.82 2.10 3.88
CA THR A 56 -22.12 1.05 2.91
C THR A 56 -21.23 -0.17 3.13
N THR A 57 -21.79 -1.35 2.86
CA THR A 57 -21.03 -2.61 2.87
C THR A 57 -19.92 -2.58 1.83
N MET A 58 -20.17 -1.96 0.67
CA MET A 58 -19.18 -1.80 -0.40
C MET A 58 -17.96 -1.00 0.05
N PHE A 59 -18.16 0.15 0.70
CA PHE A 59 -17.04 0.92 1.27
C PHE A 59 -16.26 0.12 2.32
N SER A 60 -16.97 -0.63 3.17
CA SER A 60 -16.34 -1.49 4.18
C SER A 60 -15.46 -2.57 3.54
N VAL A 61 -15.96 -3.24 2.50
CA VAL A 61 -15.20 -4.24 1.74
C VAL A 61 -13.99 -3.59 1.05
N LYS A 62 -14.17 -2.42 0.43
CA LYS A 62 -13.08 -1.72 -0.26
C LYS A 62 -11.97 -1.32 0.69
N VAL A 63 -12.31 -0.80 1.86
CA VAL A 63 -11.34 -0.49 2.91
C VAL A 63 -10.60 -1.75 3.38
N ALA A 64 -11.33 -2.85 3.61
CA ALA A 64 -10.74 -4.12 4.02
C ALA A 64 -9.79 -4.71 2.95
N GLU A 65 -10.11 -4.53 1.66
CA GLU A 65 -9.23 -4.87 0.54
C GLU A 65 -7.96 -4.04 0.54
N GLU A 66 -8.05 -2.73 0.76
CA GLU A 66 -6.87 -1.86 0.81
C GLU A 66 -5.96 -2.20 2.00
N VAL A 67 -6.53 -2.58 3.14
CA VAL A 67 -5.76 -3.11 4.28
C VAL A 67 -5.04 -4.41 3.90
N ALA A 68 -5.74 -5.36 3.26
CA ALA A 68 -5.13 -6.62 2.84
C ALA A 68 -4.03 -6.42 1.78
N LYS A 69 -4.26 -5.56 0.77
CA LYS A 69 -3.26 -5.20 -0.23
C LYS A 69 -2.04 -4.52 0.39
N ALA A 70 -2.25 -3.66 1.38
CA ALA A 70 -1.15 -3.01 2.10
C ALA A 70 -0.28 -4.04 2.84
N TYR A 71 -0.88 -5.07 3.45
CA TYR A 71 -0.13 -6.17 4.07
C TYR A 71 0.74 -6.92 3.05
N LEU A 72 0.15 -7.39 1.94
CA LEU A 72 0.89 -8.15 0.92
C LEU A 72 2.03 -7.34 0.30
N ALA A 73 1.76 -6.07 0.01
CA ALA A 73 2.75 -5.15 -0.51
C ALA A 73 3.98 -4.96 0.39
N CYS A 74 3.81 -5.07 1.70
CA CYS A 74 4.94 -4.96 2.62
C CYS A 74 5.80 -6.22 2.63
N SER A 75 5.20 -7.40 2.38
CA SER A 75 5.93 -8.66 2.23
C SER A 75 6.71 -8.78 0.93
N ASP A 76 6.29 -8.07 -0.13
CA ASP A 76 6.97 -8.06 -1.43
C ASP A 76 8.20 -7.14 -1.46
N THR A 77 8.41 -6.31 -0.43
CA THR A 77 9.61 -5.48 -0.26
C THR A 77 10.81 -6.36 0.13
N ARG A 78 11.37 -7.09 -0.85
CA ARG A 78 12.67 -7.77 -0.69
C ARG A 78 13.75 -6.78 -0.23
N GLU A 79 14.39 -7.12 0.89
CA GLU A 79 15.67 -6.61 1.38
C GLU A 79 15.95 -5.12 1.09
N ALA A 80 15.20 -4.22 1.72
CA ALA A 80 15.78 -2.91 2.01
C ALA A 80 17.01 -3.16 2.90
N GLN A 81 18.21 -2.89 2.40
CA GLN A 81 19.47 -3.01 3.15
C GLN A 81 19.27 -2.50 4.58
N ILE A 82 19.26 -3.42 5.53
CA ILE A 82 18.94 -3.09 6.92
C ILE A 82 20.07 -2.22 7.44
N ALA A 83 19.75 -0.96 7.77
CA ALA A 83 20.74 -0.04 8.32
C ALA A 83 21.40 -0.64 9.59
N PRO A 84 22.73 -0.50 9.75
CA PRO A 84 23.44 -1.08 10.88
C PRO A 84 23.00 -0.42 12.20
N THR A 85 23.04 -1.15 13.31
CA THR A 85 22.78 -0.58 14.63
C THR A 85 23.89 0.38 15.06
N GLY A 86 23.58 1.36 15.92
CA GLY A 86 24.61 2.21 16.52
C GLY A 86 25.68 1.42 17.33
N ALA A 87 25.36 0.23 17.81
CA ALA A 87 26.33 -0.66 18.46
C ALA A 87 27.30 -1.30 17.45
N GLN A 88 26.79 -1.79 16.31
CA GLN A 88 27.61 -2.33 15.23
C GLN A 88 28.52 -1.26 14.63
N VAL A 89 28.00 -0.05 14.44
CA VAL A 89 28.78 1.11 13.98
C VAL A 89 29.91 1.44 14.96
N ARG A 90 29.62 1.56 16.26
CA ARG A 90 30.66 1.81 17.27
C ARG A 90 31.68 0.68 17.38
N ALA A 91 31.26 -0.57 17.22
CA ALA A 91 32.17 -1.72 17.22
C ALA A 91 33.16 -1.67 16.05
N LEU A 92 32.69 -1.29 14.84
CA LEU A 92 33.55 -1.07 13.69
C LEU A 92 34.53 0.08 13.90
N GLN A 93 34.07 1.21 14.43
CA GLN A 93 34.94 2.35 14.75
C GLN A 93 36.02 1.96 15.77
N ALA A 94 35.64 1.23 16.82
CA ALA A 94 36.57 0.74 17.83
C ALA A 94 37.61 -0.22 17.24
N THR A 95 37.18 -1.12 16.35
CA THR A 95 38.07 -2.08 15.67
C THR A 95 39.04 -1.36 14.74
N ALA A 96 38.57 -0.38 13.96
CA ALA A 96 39.40 0.45 13.09
C ALA A 96 40.43 1.25 13.91
N SER A 97 40.00 1.85 15.03
CA SER A 97 40.88 2.62 15.92
C SER A 97 41.94 1.74 16.58
N ALA A 98 41.57 0.54 17.02
CA ALA A 98 42.50 -0.42 17.61
C ALA A 98 43.52 -0.94 16.59
N LEU A 99 43.10 -1.16 15.33
CA LEU A 99 44.01 -1.54 14.26
C LEU A 99 44.98 -0.39 13.92
N GLU A 100 44.50 0.84 13.84
CA GLU A 100 45.34 2.02 13.61
C GLU A 100 46.43 2.15 14.69
N ALA A 101 46.05 2.04 15.97
CA ALA A 101 47.00 2.06 17.09
C ALA A 101 48.02 0.91 17.06
N LYS A 102 47.63 -0.27 16.58
CA LYS A 102 48.56 -1.40 16.39
C LYS A 102 49.54 -1.15 15.26
N LEU A 103 49.11 -0.51 14.18
CA LEU A 103 49.99 -0.16 13.06
C LEU A 103 51.00 0.92 13.46
N ASP A 104 50.56 1.89 14.26
CA ASP A 104 51.45 2.96 14.77
C ASP A 104 52.52 2.41 15.73
N SER A 105 52.21 1.33 16.45
CA SER A 105 53.16 0.63 17.33
C SER A 105 53.99 -0.46 16.63
N ALA A 106 53.67 -0.82 15.38
CA ALA A 106 54.33 -1.91 14.65
C ALA A 106 55.75 -1.56 14.14
N GLY A 107 56.22 -0.33 14.31
CA GLY A 107 57.63 0.04 14.08
C GLY A 107 58.18 -0.41 12.72
N SER A 108 59.44 -0.89 12.70
CA SER A 108 60.18 -1.19 11.47
C SER A 108 59.93 -2.59 10.87
N TRP A 109 59.14 -3.45 11.52
CA TRP A 109 58.83 -4.79 11.00
C TRP A 109 57.52 -4.84 10.22
N LEU A 110 56.78 -3.73 10.17
CA LEU A 110 55.59 -3.59 9.35
C LEU A 110 55.94 -3.55 7.86
N ILE A 111 55.13 -4.20 7.03
CA ILE A 111 55.23 -4.10 5.56
C ILE A 111 55.06 -2.64 5.11
N ALA A 112 55.74 -2.23 4.04
CA ALA A 112 55.74 -0.84 3.57
C ALA A 112 54.33 -0.31 3.26
N GLU A 113 53.44 -1.18 2.80
CA GLU A 113 52.04 -0.87 2.50
C GLU A 113 51.23 -0.49 3.74
N GLY A 114 51.62 -0.97 4.93
CA GLY A 114 50.94 -0.66 6.20
C GLY A 114 51.07 0.81 6.61
N SER A 115 52.11 1.49 6.11
CA SER A 115 52.33 2.94 6.28
C SER A 115 51.87 3.77 5.07
N SER A 116 51.42 3.12 3.99
CA SER A 116 51.01 3.81 2.77
C SER A 116 49.72 4.61 2.97
N PRO A 117 49.61 5.85 2.44
CA PRO A 117 48.37 6.61 2.42
C PRO A 117 47.20 5.84 1.80
N ALA A 118 47.48 5.00 0.79
CA ALA A 118 46.46 4.18 0.12
C ALA A 118 45.78 3.17 1.06
N PHE A 119 46.46 2.74 2.11
CA PHE A 119 45.92 1.87 3.15
C PHE A 119 45.41 2.66 4.37
N ARG A 120 46.13 3.70 4.78
CA ARG A 120 45.80 4.52 5.95
C ARG A 120 44.53 5.34 5.76
N GLU A 121 44.24 5.86 4.55
CA GLU A 121 43.04 6.69 4.35
C GLU A 121 41.71 5.94 4.35
N PRO A 122 41.57 4.75 3.72
CA PRO A 122 40.38 3.94 3.90
C PRO A 122 40.15 3.56 5.37
N LEU A 123 41.20 3.25 6.13
CA LEU A 123 41.11 2.92 7.55
C LEU A 123 40.62 4.13 8.38
N ARG A 124 41.14 5.33 8.11
CA ARG A 124 40.69 6.57 8.74
C ARG A 124 39.23 6.88 8.41
N ARG A 125 38.82 6.70 7.15
CA ARG A 125 37.41 6.82 6.72
C ARG A 125 36.51 5.82 7.43
N LEU A 126 36.93 4.57 7.61
CA LEU A 126 36.17 3.57 8.35
C LEU A 126 36.01 3.95 9.84
N ARG A 127 36.97 4.67 10.42
CA ARG A 127 36.88 5.17 11.80
C ARG A 127 35.89 6.33 11.92
N GLU A 128 35.91 7.26 10.98
CA GLU A 128 35.13 8.50 11.03
C GLU A 128 33.70 8.29 10.53
N GLU A 129 33.55 7.60 9.40
CA GLU A 129 32.27 7.37 8.72
C GLU A 129 32.15 5.90 8.23
N PRO A 130 31.99 4.95 9.16
CA PRO A 130 31.95 3.50 8.86
C PRO A 130 30.72 3.05 8.06
N SER A 131 29.71 3.90 7.92
CA SER A 131 28.43 3.55 7.34
C SER A 131 27.95 4.66 6.42
N GLN A 132 27.57 4.28 5.20
CA GLN A 132 26.92 5.16 4.23
C GLN A 132 25.44 5.45 4.59
N MET A 133 24.92 4.77 5.62
CA MET A 133 23.55 4.90 6.10
C MET A 133 23.53 5.28 7.59
N ALA A 134 22.59 6.12 7.99
CA ALA A 134 22.43 6.50 9.39
C ALA A 134 22.14 5.26 10.27
N PRO A 135 22.79 5.12 11.44
CA PRO A 135 22.64 3.93 12.28
C PRO A 135 21.23 3.84 12.90
N ARG A 136 20.66 2.64 12.98
CA ARG A 136 19.40 2.41 13.69
C ARG A 136 19.60 2.38 15.21
N THR A 137 18.64 2.91 15.95
CA THR A 137 18.62 2.87 17.42
C THR A 137 18.40 1.43 17.89
N ALA A 138 19.23 0.96 18.84
CA ALA A 138 19.14 -0.40 19.38
C ALA A 138 17.76 -0.67 20.03
N GLY A 139 17.24 -1.89 19.87
CA GLY A 139 15.97 -2.33 20.46
C GLY A 139 14.71 -2.03 19.63
N ARG A 140 14.83 -1.41 18.46
CA ARG A 140 13.70 -1.24 17.52
C ARG A 140 13.77 -2.30 16.42
N LEU A 141 12.75 -3.16 16.34
CA LEU A 141 12.45 -3.96 15.15
C LEU A 141 12.46 -3.05 13.91
N PRO A 142 12.83 -3.55 12.71
CA PRO A 142 12.76 -2.77 11.49
C PRO A 142 11.38 -2.11 11.39
N GLN A 143 11.32 -0.80 11.59
CA GLN A 143 10.08 -0.06 11.34
C GLN A 143 9.80 0.00 9.83
N GLY A 144 10.69 -0.51 8.97
CA GLY A 144 10.54 -0.50 7.50
C GLY A 144 9.17 -1.00 7.06
N ASP A 145 8.84 -2.24 7.36
CA ASP A 145 7.60 -2.87 6.87
C ASP A 145 6.37 -2.25 7.52
N ARG A 146 6.42 -1.98 8.83
CA ARG A 146 5.32 -1.31 9.55
C ARG A 146 5.09 0.11 9.05
N ARG A 147 6.17 0.87 8.80
CA ARG A 147 6.11 2.23 8.26
C ARG A 147 5.60 2.20 6.83
N ALA A 148 6.10 1.29 6.01
CA ALA A 148 5.64 1.08 4.64
C ALA A 148 4.14 0.74 4.62
N PHE A 149 3.70 -0.16 5.49
CA PHE A 149 2.29 -0.53 5.67
C PHE A 149 1.45 0.69 6.00
N VAL A 150 1.81 1.42 7.07
CA VAL A 150 1.05 2.58 7.55
C VAL A 150 0.98 3.67 6.48
N LEU A 151 2.09 3.96 5.80
CA LEU A 151 2.13 5.00 4.76
C LEU A 151 1.35 4.57 3.51
N ARG A 152 1.45 3.31 3.10
CA ARG A 152 0.70 2.78 1.95
C ARG A 152 -0.79 2.75 2.23
N LEU A 153 -1.19 2.25 3.40
CA LEU A 153 -2.59 2.24 3.81
C LEU A 153 -3.13 3.67 3.93
N ALA A 154 -2.38 4.60 4.51
CA ALA A 154 -2.76 6.00 4.57
C ALA A 154 -3.01 6.58 3.17
N HIS A 155 -2.14 6.29 2.20
CA HIS A 155 -2.33 6.70 0.81
C HIS A 155 -3.63 6.15 0.21
N SER A 156 -3.87 4.84 0.33
CA SER A 156 -5.11 4.22 -0.14
C SER A 156 -6.36 4.82 0.51
N LEU A 157 -6.32 5.10 1.82
CA LEU A 157 -7.46 5.69 2.53
C LEU A 157 -7.72 7.14 2.13
N TYR A 158 -6.68 7.93 1.84
CA TYR A 158 -6.82 9.27 1.26
C TYR A 158 -7.41 9.21 -0.16
N ALA A 159 -7.08 8.17 -0.93
CA ALA A 159 -7.66 7.95 -2.25
C ALA A 159 -9.14 7.58 -2.18
N LEU A 160 -9.56 6.79 -1.16
CA LEU A 160 -10.95 6.40 -0.95
C LEU A 160 -11.80 7.46 -0.24
N SER A 161 -11.20 8.31 0.61
CA SER A 161 -11.92 9.26 1.46
C SER A 161 -11.10 10.52 1.70
N ALA A 162 -11.76 11.66 1.93
CA ALA A 162 -11.09 12.95 2.20
C ALA A 162 -10.27 12.96 3.51
N GLY A 163 -10.35 11.90 4.32
CA GLY A 163 -9.59 11.74 5.56
C GLY A 163 -10.11 10.57 6.38
N PHE A 164 -9.28 10.11 7.31
CA PHE A 164 -9.57 8.95 8.16
C PHE A 164 -9.02 9.17 9.59
N PRO A 165 -9.61 8.54 10.61
CA PRO A 165 -9.08 8.64 11.97
C PRO A 165 -7.78 7.84 12.11
N THR A 166 -6.80 8.41 12.82
CA THR A 166 -5.51 7.73 13.12
C THR A 166 -5.69 6.40 13.85
N LYS A 167 -6.75 6.32 14.67
CA LYS A 167 -7.13 5.10 15.38
C LYS A 167 -7.48 3.93 14.46
N PHE A 168 -8.06 4.18 13.28
CA PHE A 168 -8.31 3.12 12.30
C PHE A 168 -7.00 2.49 11.81
N LEU A 169 -5.99 3.32 11.51
CA LEU A 169 -4.67 2.80 11.15
C LEU A 169 -4.05 1.97 12.27
N MET A 170 -4.23 2.36 13.54
CA MET A 170 -3.77 1.57 14.67
C MET A 170 -4.43 0.18 14.67
N VAL A 171 -5.76 0.11 14.58
CA VAL A 171 -6.51 -1.16 14.52
C VAL A 171 -6.03 -2.05 13.37
N ALA A 172 -5.88 -1.47 12.17
CA ALA A 172 -5.39 -2.20 11.01
C ALA A 172 -3.94 -2.69 11.17
N THR A 173 -3.08 -1.92 11.85
CA THR A 173 -1.64 -2.23 12.03
C THR A 173 -1.39 -3.23 13.16
N VAL A 174 -2.22 -3.24 14.20
CA VAL A 174 -2.07 -4.12 15.37
C VAL A 174 -2.17 -5.60 14.99
N LEU A 175 -2.88 -5.94 13.90
CA LEU A 175 -2.99 -7.31 13.39
C LEU A 175 -1.62 -7.95 13.06
N GLY A 176 -0.69 -7.21 12.47
CA GLY A 176 0.67 -7.69 12.18
C GLY A 176 1.74 -7.20 13.17
N TRP A 177 1.46 -6.14 13.92
CA TRP A 177 2.38 -5.54 14.88
C TRP A 177 1.63 -5.14 16.17
N GLU A 178 1.42 -6.11 17.06
CA GLU A 178 0.58 -5.99 18.27
C GLU A 178 0.94 -4.81 19.18
N GLU A 179 2.22 -4.46 19.27
CA GLU A 179 2.73 -3.35 20.09
C GLU A 179 2.46 -1.95 19.51
N THR A 180 1.67 -1.85 18.43
CA THR A 180 1.45 -0.57 17.75
C THR A 180 0.47 0.32 18.51
N SER A 181 0.99 1.45 19.01
CA SER A 181 0.21 2.48 19.70
C SER A 181 -0.19 3.64 18.78
N ASP A 182 -1.19 4.42 19.17
CA ASP A 182 -1.57 5.68 18.49
C ASP A 182 -0.38 6.64 18.36
N ARG A 183 0.48 6.72 19.38
CA ARG A 183 1.72 7.52 19.34
C ARG A 183 2.66 7.04 18.23
N THR A 184 2.81 5.74 18.07
CA THR A 184 3.64 5.13 17.01
C THR A 184 3.09 5.49 15.63
N ILE A 185 1.76 5.40 15.43
CA ILE A 185 1.14 5.78 14.16
C ILE A 185 1.33 7.27 13.89
N ARG A 186 1.16 8.17 14.87
CA ARG A 186 1.40 9.62 14.67
C ARG A 186 2.86 9.96 14.36
N GLN A 187 3.81 9.21 14.93
CA GLN A 187 5.24 9.38 14.61
C GLN A 187 5.55 8.96 13.18
N ILE A 188 4.94 7.86 12.71
CA ILE A 188 5.08 7.41 11.32
C ILE A 188 4.39 8.37 10.35
N LEU A 189 3.14 8.73 10.67
CA LEU A 189 2.27 9.58 9.89
C LEU A 189 2.28 11.02 10.48
N SER A 190 3.45 11.65 10.41
CA SER A 190 3.66 13.06 10.79
C SER A 190 2.76 14.00 10.00
N SER A 191 2.57 15.25 10.46
CA SER A 191 1.80 16.26 9.72
C SER A 191 2.31 16.43 8.29
N GLU A 192 3.64 16.56 8.13
CA GLU A 192 4.30 16.66 6.84
C GLU A 192 4.04 15.43 5.94
N ALA A 193 4.10 14.21 6.49
CA ALA A 193 3.79 13.00 5.73
C ALA A 193 2.32 12.95 5.30
N ARG A 194 1.39 13.43 6.14
CA ARG A 194 -0.04 13.52 5.77
C ARG A 194 -0.27 14.50 4.65
N GLU A 195 0.31 15.69 4.76
CA GLU A 195 0.21 16.75 3.75
C GLU A 195 0.80 16.28 2.41
N ALA A 196 1.97 15.65 2.43
CA ALA A 196 2.60 15.10 1.24
C ALA A 196 1.75 13.99 0.58
N ILE A 197 1.20 13.07 1.37
CA ILE A 197 0.31 12.01 0.85
C ILE A 197 -0.98 12.61 0.28
N ALA A 198 -1.61 13.54 0.99
CA ALA A 198 -2.84 14.18 0.53
C ALA A 198 -2.61 14.96 -0.78
N ALA A 199 -1.53 15.73 -0.87
CA ALA A 199 -1.16 16.45 -2.08
C ALA A 199 -0.89 15.50 -3.25
N ARG A 200 -0.22 14.38 -3.00
CA ARG A 200 0.05 13.36 -4.02
C ARG A 200 -1.23 12.71 -4.53
N VAL A 201 -2.12 12.29 -3.63
CA VAL A 201 -3.41 11.70 -4.01
C VAL A 201 -4.25 12.68 -4.83
N GLU A 202 -4.23 13.96 -4.48
CA GLU A 202 -4.96 14.98 -5.23
C GLU A 202 -4.37 15.21 -6.62
N ALA A 203 -3.03 15.22 -6.75
CA ALA A 203 -2.35 15.28 -8.04
C ALA A 203 -2.68 14.05 -8.92
N ASP A 204 -2.68 12.85 -8.33
CA ASP A 204 -3.01 11.61 -9.05
C ASP A 204 -4.48 11.62 -9.52
N ARG A 205 -5.41 12.13 -8.70
CA ARG A 205 -6.81 12.31 -9.09
C ARG A 205 -6.96 13.30 -10.24
N ALA A 206 -6.30 14.45 -10.17
CA ALA A 206 -6.33 15.45 -11.24
C ALA A 206 -5.83 14.86 -12.56
N ALA A 207 -4.70 14.14 -12.52
CA ALA A 207 -4.15 13.45 -13.69
C ALA A 207 -5.10 12.39 -14.26
N SER A 208 -5.79 11.63 -13.40
CA SER A 208 -6.79 10.64 -13.82
C SER A 208 -8.00 11.30 -14.50
N ILE A 209 -8.52 12.40 -13.95
CA ILE A 209 -9.65 13.15 -14.51
C ILE A 209 -9.27 13.75 -15.88
N ASP A 210 -8.06 14.29 -15.99
CA ASP A 210 -7.55 14.83 -17.25
C ASP A 210 -7.41 13.72 -18.30
N SER A 211 -6.89 12.55 -17.91
CA SER A 211 -6.79 11.38 -18.80
C SER A 211 -8.17 10.90 -19.26
N GLU A 212 -9.13 10.77 -18.34
CA GLU A 212 -10.51 10.39 -18.66
C GLU A 212 -11.16 11.43 -19.57
N SER A 213 -10.97 12.72 -19.31
CA SER A 213 -11.50 13.80 -20.15
C SER A 213 -10.92 13.78 -21.56
N VAL A 214 -9.63 13.47 -21.70
CA VAL A 214 -8.98 13.29 -23.01
C VAL A 214 -9.54 12.06 -23.72
N ALA A 215 -9.68 10.92 -23.03
CA ALA A 215 -10.27 9.71 -23.58
C ALA A 215 -11.72 9.94 -24.02
N HIS A 216 -12.54 10.60 -23.21
CA HIS A 216 -13.92 10.99 -23.54
C HIS A 216 -13.97 11.87 -24.79
N ARG A 217 -13.06 12.85 -24.92
CA ARG A 217 -12.98 13.70 -26.12
C ARG A 217 -12.54 12.93 -27.37
N LEU A 218 -11.69 11.91 -27.22
CA LEU A 218 -11.29 11.05 -28.33
C LEU A 218 -12.45 10.14 -28.77
N ILE A 219 -13.17 9.56 -27.81
CA ILE A 219 -14.36 8.74 -28.08
C ILE A 219 -15.43 9.59 -28.76
N SER A 220 -15.75 10.78 -28.21
CA SER A 220 -16.79 11.65 -28.78
C SER A 220 -16.46 12.19 -30.17
N ARG A 221 -15.17 12.26 -30.56
CA ARG A 221 -14.74 12.56 -31.93
C ARG A 221 -14.91 11.40 -32.91
N VAL A 222 -14.90 10.16 -32.41
CA VAL A 222 -15.10 8.94 -33.21
C VAL A 222 -16.59 8.56 -33.25
N SER A 223 -17.39 8.99 -32.27
CA SER A 223 -18.84 8.88 -32.26
C SER A 223 -19.45 9.70 -33.42
N VAL A 224 -19.94 9.02 -34.44
CA VAL A 224 -20.88 9.60 -35.41
C VAL A 224 -22.11 10.09 -34.63
N ASN A 225 -22.53 11.33 -34.85
CA ASN A 225 -23.72 11.94 -34.24
C ASN A 225 -24.88 10.93 -34.15
N PRO A 226 -25.32 10.51 -32.95
CA PRO A 226 -26.59 9.85 -32.85
C PRO A 226 -27.65 10.91 -33.14
N VAL A 227 -28.45 10.69 -34.19
CA VAL A 227 -29.69 11.43 -34.41
C VAL A 227 -30.55 11.20 -33.16
N SER A 228 -30.56 12.16 -32.24
CA SER A 228 -31.31 12.09 -31.00
C SER A 228 -32.79 12.31 -31.28
N SER A 229 -33.46 11.28 -31.79
CA SER A 229 -34.92 11.22 -31.81
C SER A 229 -35.38 10.50 -30.56
N GLY A 230 -35.69 11.25 -29.49
CA GLY A 230 -36.41 10.70 -28.34
C GLY A 230 -35.82 11.00 -26.96
N ALA A 231 -35.57 12.28 -26.64
CA ALA A 231 -35.46 12.68 -25.23
C ALA A 231 -36.88 12.71 -24.63
N GLY A 232 -37.19 11.79 -23.70
CA GLY A 232 -38.42 11.92 -22.90
C GLY A 232 -39.01 10.65 -22.29
N VAL A 233 -38.51 9.45 -22.59
CA VAL A 233 -39.05 8.23 -21.95
C VAL A 233 -38.15 7.84 -20.79
N VAL A 234 -38.65 7.98 -19.56
CA VAL A 234 -38.04 7.34 -18.39
C VAL A 234 -38.14 5.83 -18.61
N ASP A 235 -37.00 5.19 -18.83
CA ASP A 235 -36.92 3.74 -18.99
C ASP A 235 -37.20 3.07 -17.63
N ASN A 236 -38.43 2.59 -17.47
CA ASN A 236 -38.90 1.91 -16.26
C ASN A 236 -38.49 0.44 -16.18
N ARG A 237 -37.67 -0.06 -17.12
CA ARG A 237 -37.16 -1.43 -17.04
C ARG A 237 -36.29 -1.62 -15.79
N PRO A 238 -36.25 -2.84 -15.21
CA PRO A 238 -35.30 -3.18 -14.17
C PRO A 238 -33.87 -2.82 -14.59
N ASP A 239 -33.07 -2.28 -13.66
CA ASP A 239 -31.70 -1.85 -13.96
C ASP A 239 -30.82 -2.99 -14.47
N TYR A 240 -31.17 -4.22 -14.10
CA TYR A 240 -30.54 -5.42 -14.63
C TYR A 240 -30.77 -5.61 -16.15
N ASP A 241 -31.99 -5.42 -16.65
CA ASP A 241 -32.30 -5.56 -18.08
C ASP A 241 -31.62 -4.45 -18.90
N LYS A 242 -31.52 -3.24 -18.33
CA LYS A 242 -30.78 -2.14 -18.94
C LYS A 242 -29.29 -2.46 -19.07
N LEU A 243 -28.71 -3.06 -18.03
CA LEU A 243 -27.31 -3.49 -18.03
C LEU A 243 -27.07 -4.60 -19.06
N ALA A 244 -27.95 -5.61 -19.13
CA ALA A 244 -27.87 -6.68 -20.12
C ALA A 244 -27.89 -6.13 -21.56
N ASP A 245 -28.78 -5.17 -21.83
CA ASP A 245 -28.84 -4.49 -23.13
C ASP A 245 -27.58 -3.65 -23.41
N ALA A 246 -27.05 -2.95 -22.41
CA ALA A 246 -25.81 -2.18 -22.55
C ALA A 246 -24.62 -3.08 -22.88
N LEU A 247 -24.46 -4.21 -22.16
CA LEU A 247 -23.43 -5.21 -22.43
C LEU A 247 -23.57 -5.82 -23.82
N ARG A 248 -24.80 -6.13 -24.24
CA ARG A 248 -25.11 -6.63 -25.58
C ARG A 248 -24.72 -5.62 -26.66
N MET A 249 -25.06 -4.34 -26.49
CA MET A 249 -24.69 -3.28 -27.43
C MET A 249 -23.17 -3.10 -27.53
N LEU A 250 -22.46 -3.10 -26.40
CA LEU A 250 -21.00 -3.01 -26.38
C LEU A 250 -20.32 -4.21 -27.04
N GLY A 251 -20.91 -5.41 -26.92
CA GLY A 251 -20.46 -6.60 -27.61
C GLY A 251 -20.58 -6.54 -29.14
N THR A 252 -21.41 -5.63 -29.68
CA THR A 252 -21.57 -5.43 -31.13
C THR A 252 -20.61 -4.41 -31.75
N LEU A 253 -19.70 -3.82 -30.96
CA LEU A 253 -18.73 -2.85 -31.47
C LEU A 253 -17.78 -3.50 -32.52
N THR A 254 -17.51 -2.76 -33.59
CA THR A 254 -16.63 -3.19 -34.69
C THR A 254 -15.20 -3.44 -34.23
N ASN A 255 -14.74 -2.70 -33.21
CA ASN A 255 -13.44 -2.91 -32.58
C ASN A 255 -13.57 -3.97 -31.48
N ARG A 256 -13.19 -5.22 -31.81
CA ARG A 256 -13.29 -6.36 -30.89
C ARG A 256 -12.50 -6.18 -29.60
N THR A 257 -11.31 -5.57 -29.64
CA THR A 257 -10.49 -5.37 -28.44
C THR A 257 -11.17 -4.40 -27.47
N ALA A 258 -11.71 -3.30 -28.00
CA ALA A 258 -12.47 -2.35 -27.18
C ALA A 258 -13.76 -2.98 -26.64
N ALA A 259 -14.47 -3.76 -27.46
CA ALA A 259 -15.66 -4.50 -27.05
C ALA A 259 -15.37 -5.44 -25.88
N THR A 260 -14.33 -6.27 -25.98
CA THR A 260 -13.94 -7.22 -24.94
C THR A 260 -13.55 -6.52 -23.64
N VAL A 261 -12.75 -5.46 -23.72
CA VAL A 261 -12.33 -4.71 -22.52
C VAL A 261 -13.54 -4.04 -21.86
N MET A 262 -14.37 -3.33 -22.63
CA MET A 262 -15.53 -2.62 -22.09
C MET A 262 -16.57 -3.58 -21.49
N VAL A 263 -16.90 -4.68 -22.18
CA VAL A 263 -17.82 -5.71 -21.67
C VAL A 263 -17.25 -6.34 -20.39
N GLY A 264 -15.96 -6.70 -20.37
CA GLY A 264 -15.31 -7.23 -19.18
C GLY A 264 -15.39 -6.27 -18.00
N THR A 265 -14.97 -5.01 -18.19
CA THR A 265 -14.97 -4.00 -17.11
C THR A 265 -16.37 -3.70 -16.58
N LEU A 266 -17.38 -3.64 -17.44
CA LEU A 266 -18.76 -3.38 -17.00
C LEU A 266 -19.39 -4.60 -16.34
N THR A 267 -19.01 -5.82 -16.75
CA THR A 267 -19.44 -7.05 -16.08
C THR A 267 -18.83 -7.15 -14.69
N ASP A 268 -17.54 -6.84 -14.54
CA ASP A 268 -16.84 -6.82 -13.25
C ASP A 268 -17.45 -5.76 -12.32
N LEU A 269 -17.74 -4.55 -12.84
CA LEU A 269 -18.42 -3.51 -12.09
C LEU A 269 -19.85 -3.92 -11.71
N ALA A 270 -20.59 -4.52 -12.64
CA ALA A 270 -21.95 -4.99 -12.38
C ALA A 270 -21.98 -6.04 -11.26
N ASP A 271 -21.02 -6.96 -11.25
CA ASP A 271 -20.85 -7.92 -10.17
C ASP A 271 -20.42 -7.25 -8.85
N GLU A 272 -19.54 -6.25 -8.89
CA GLU A 272 -19.17 -5.42 -7.73
C GLU A 272 -20.38 -4.68 -7.13
N PHE A 273 -21.35 -4.30 -7.97
CA PHE A 273 -22.60 -3.63 -7.56
C PHE A 273 -23.76 -4.60 -7.26
N GLY A 274 -23.60 -5.91 -7.45
CA GLY A 274 -24.61 -6.92 -7.13
C GLY A 274 -25.74 -7.05 -8.16
N PHE A 275 -25.52 -6.67 -9.41
CA PHE A 275 -26.43 -6.95 -10.52
C PHE A 275 -26.29 -8.42 -10.95
N GLU A 276 -27.40 -9.16 -11.02
CA GLU A 276 -27.43 -10.59 -11.30
C GLU A 276 -27.91 -10.90 -12.73
N PRO A 277 -27.13 -11.59 -13.58
CA PRO A 277 -27.59 -12.01 -14.89
C PRO A 277 -28.91 -12.76 -14.84
N PRO A 278 -29.85 -12.55 -15.79
CA PRO A 278 -31.04 -13.37 -15.76
C PRO A 278 -30.58 -14.80 -16.05
N PRO A 279 -31.30 -15.82 -15.56
CA PRO A 279 -31.01 -17.19 -15.95
C PRO A 279 -30.99 -17.27 -17.48
N MET A 280 -29.86 -17.70 -18.04
CA MET A 280 -29.74 -17.98 -19.46
C MET A 280 -30.51 -19.26 -19.74
N ASP A 281 -31.62 -19.15 -20.46
CA ASP A 281 -32.27 -20.27 -21.16
C ASP A 281 -31.49 -20.64 -22.44
#